data_AF-A0A1E5NZ04-F1
#
_entry.id   AF-A0A1E5NZ04-F1
#
_cell.length_a   1.000
_cell.length_b   1.000
_cell.length_c   1.000
_cell.angle_alpha   90.00
_cell.angle_beta   90.00
_cell.angle_gamma   90.00
#
_symmetry.space_group_name_H-M   'P 1'
#
loop_
_entity.id
_entity.type
_entity.pdbx_description
1 polymer ?
#
loop_
_entity_poly.entity_id
_entity_poly.type
_entity_poly.pdbx_seq_one_letter_code
_entity_poly.pdbx_strand_id
1 'polypeptide(L)'
;MTDIHATRVTTADGQAVTVTSRSTTITDWAARYLGSWWNAAATEAADVTGPVVAADVDPGEVAALTGIVTAGQPQETEYANHRMLHTTDQASTTAVQPDAGLAYRWEPAERRLRIVGSDETAVAAAAARLAREVIRGQLLTDGWEILHASAVTRPDGTTLLSLGDKGAGKTTCGFLLGRAGWHLLANDRVFVRAENDGTVRILPWPSAAAIGLGLLDAMNWYGPVRERVLTGEKLHPTQHQRVTDALMAGDREPLWKRSGKELKPQFFPDQLHTWLGLTLATEGRAAGLLFPQITPGAEPALSNEPRAIGEGDFFSASTEDRYPDVFGLLPMTGPSTTLAAQLAALPHQALVLGHDTAANTELLKKAATQLL
;
A
#
# COMPACT_ATOMS: atom_id res chain seq x y z
N MET A 1 29.89 17.86 12.50
CA MET A 1 28.80 17.74 11.51
C MET A 1 28.29 16.32 11.64
N THR A 2 27.05 16.13 12.08
CA THR A 2 26.41 14.81 11.99
C THR A 2 26.05 14.58 10.53
N ASP A 3 26.56 13.50 9.96
CA ASP A 3 26.24 13.13 8.58
C ASP A 3 24.73 12.91 8.44
N ILE A 4 24.14 13.52 7.40
CA ILE A 4 22.74 13.33 7.05
C ILE A 4 22.70 12.30 5.94
N HIS A 5 21.93 11.24 6.16
CA HIS A 5 21.66 10.21 5.17
C HIS A 5 20.41 10.58 4.36
N ALA A 6 20.37 10.17 3.10
CA ALA A 6 19.23 10.43 2.24
C ALA A 6 18.91 9.23 1.33
N THR A 7 17.63 8.90 1.21
CA THR A 7 17.09 7.95 0.25
C THR A 7 16.12 8.69 -0.69
N ARG A 8 16.44 8.71 -1.97
CA ARG A 8 15.55 9.25 -3.02
C ARG A 8 14.62 8.14 -3.50
N VAL A 9 13.32 8.42 -3.47
CA VAL A 9 12.29 7.51 -3.97
C VAL A 9 11.65 8.13 -5.21
N THR A 10 11.56 7.36 -6.29
CA THR A 10 11.01 7.79 -7.58
C THR A 10 10.07 6.74 -8.16
N THR A 11 8.89 7.17 -8.64
CA THR A 11 7.98 6.32 -9.40
C THR A 11 8.44 6.21 -10.87
N ALA A 12 7.91 5.24 -11.61
CA ALA A 12 8.19 5.10 -13.04
C ALA A 12 7.69 6.31 -13.87
N ASP A 13 6.76 7.09 -13.32
CA ASP A 13 6.23 8.33 -13.94
C ASP A 13 7.03 9.59 -13.54
N GLY A 14 8.14 9.42 -12.82
CA GLY A 14 9.05 10.51 -12.45
C GLY A 14 8.67 11.30 -11.20
N GLN A 15 7.53 10.99 -10.55
CA GLN A 15 7.18 11.60 -9.26
C GLN A 15 8.15 11.14 -8.17
N ALA A 16 8.48 12.04 -7.23
CA ALA A 16 9.58 11.77 -6.33
C ALA A 16 9.47 12.43 -4.96
N VAL A 17 10.17 11.84 -3.98
CA VAL A 17 10.37 12.39 -2.64
C VAL A 17 11.71 11.90 -2.10
N THR A 18 12.38 12.73 -1.29
CA THR A 18 13.58 12.30 -0.56
C THR A 18 13.26 12.13 0.92
N VAL A 19 13.59 10.96 1.48
CA VAL A 19 13.61 10.76 2.93
C VAL A 19 15.00 11.06 3.44
N THR A 20 15.12 11.92 4.45
CA THR A 20 16.41 12.32 5.07
C THR A 20 16.39 12.06 6.57
N SER A 21 17.54 11.70 7.14
CA SER A 21 17.68 11.41 8.57
C SER A 21 19.13 11.44 9.03
N ARG A 22 19.37 11.69 10.33
CA ARG A 22 20.65 11.39 10.99
C ARG A 22 20.88 9.89 11.24
N SER A 23 19.87 9.05 11.03
CA SER A 23 19.94 7.60 11.18
C SER A 23 19.78 6.89 9.83
N THR A 24 20.74 6.02 9.48
CA THR A 24 20.61 5.15 8.31
C THR A 24 19.43 4.19 8.43
N THR A 25 19.07 3.75 9.65
CA THR A 25 17.93 2.86 9.87
C THR A 25 16.64 3.43 9.28
N ILE A 26 16.41 4.74 9.41
CA ILE A 26 15.21 5.41 8.91
C ILE A 26 15.23 5.50 7.37
N THR A 27 16.38 5.85 6.77
CA THR A 27 16.49 5.96 5.31
C THR A 27 16.49 4.59 4.62
N ASP A 28 17.11 3.59 5.24
CA ASP A 28 17.12 2.20 4.78
C ASP A 28 15.73 1.58 4.90
N TRP A 29 14.95 1.99 5.91
CA TRP A 29 13.55 1.60 6.02
C TRP A 29 12.72 2.06 4.83
N ALA A 30 12.88 3.33 4.43
CA ALA A 30 12.19 3.87 3.27
C ALA A 30 12.59 3.10 1.99
N ALA A 31 13.89 2.80 1.84
CA ALA A 31 14.40 1.99 0.74
C ALA A 31 13.77 0.59 0.72
N ARG A 32 13.76 -0.10 1.86
CA ARG A 32 13.15 -1.44 1.98
C ARG A 32 11.65 -1.42 1.71
N TYR A 33 10.92 -0.46 2.29
CA TYR A 33 9.46 -0.41 2.23
C TYR A 33 8.94 0.00 0.84
N LEU A 34 9.63 0.90 0.15
CA LEU A 34 9.18 1.45 -1.13
C LEU A 34 9.91 0.82 -2.33
N GLY A 35 11.13 0.32 -2.13
CA GLY A 35 12.07 -0.13 -3.15
C GLY A 35 11.63 -1.33 -3.99
N SER A 36 10.66 -2.11 -3.52
CA SER A 36 10.12 -3.26 -4.27
C SER A 36 9.24 -2.87 -5.45
N TRP A 37 8.74 -1.63 -5.45
CA TRP A 37 7.78 -1.14 -6.45
C TRP A 37 8.16 0.21 -7.04
N TRP A 38 8.83 1.06 -6.26
CA TRP A 38 9.40 2.32 -6.72
C TRP A 38 10.90 2.24 -6.60
N ASN A 39 11.63 2.96 -7.45
CA ASN A 39 13.07 3.03 -7.32
C ASN A 39 13.42 3.83 -6.06
N ALA A 40 14.11 3.20 -5.11
CA ALA A 40 14.50 3.81 -3.85
C ALA A 40 16.00 3.59 -3.63
N ALA A 41 16.79 4.65 -3.76
CA ALA A 41 18.25 4.59 -3.75
C ALA A 41 18.84 5.64 -2.82
N ALA A 42 19.99 5.31 -2.21
CA ALA A 42 20.78 6.27 -1.47
C ALA A 42 21.22 7.42 -2.39
N THR A 43 21.26 8.63 -1.86
CA THR A 43 21.72 9.85 -2.54
C THR A 43 22.46 10.73 -1.56
N GLU A 44 23.30 11.64 -2.07
CA GLU A 44 23.93 12.66 -1.22
C GLU A 44 22.89 13.67 -0.72
N ALA A 45 22.93 13.98 0.57
CA ALA A 45 21.99 14.93 1.18
C ALA A 45 22.13 16.36 0.62
N ALA A 46 23.33 16.72 0.12
CA ALA A 46 23.60 17.99 -0.52
C ALA A 46 22.89 18.16 -1.88
N ASP A 47 22.54 17.05 -2.54
CA ASP A 47 21.95 17.04 -3.88
C ASP A 47 20.41 16.94 -3.86
N VAL A 48 19.81 17.04 -2.68
CA VAL A 48 18.37 16.87 -2.49
C VAL A 48 17.58 18.04 -3.10
N THR A 49 16.72 17.72 -4.07
CA THR A 49 15.80 18.67 -4.71
C THR A 49 14.34 18.21 -4.61
N GLY A 50 13.38 19.14 -4.59
CA GLY A 50 11.95 18.82 -4.53
C GLY A 50 11.47 18.44 -3.12
N PRO A 51 10.36 17.66 -3.00
CA PRO A 51 9.77 17.32 -1.71
C PRO A 51 10.70 16.51 -0.80
N VAL A 52 10.70 16.86 0.48
CA VAL A 52 11.52 16.20 1.50
C VAL A 52 10.68 15.74 2.70
N VAL A 53 10.91 14.51 3.14
CA VAL A 53 10.48 14.00 4.44
C VAL A 53 11.72 13.86 5.32
N ALA A 54 11.89 14.75 6.30
CA ALA A 54 13.01 14.74 7.25
C ALA A 54 12.57 14.09 8.56
N ALA A 55 13.20 12.98 8.93
CA ALA A 55 12.73 12.12 10.01
C ALA A 55 13.85 11.75 10.99
N ASP A 56 13.68 12.01 12.29
CA ASP A 56 14.69 11.68 13.31
C ASP A 56 14.08 11.24 14.64
N VAL A 57 14.87 10.50 15.42
CA VAL A 57 14.59 10.33 16.85
C VAL A 57 15.06 11.59 17.58
N ASP A 58 14.12 12.35 18.12
CA ASP A 58 14.39 13.57 18.86
C ASP A 58 13.27 13.84 19.88
N PRO A 59 13.36 13.25 21.09
CA PRO A 59 12.36 13.44 22.14
C PRO A 59 12.20 14.91 22.57
N GLY A 60 13.25 15.72 22.43
CA GLY A 60 13.20 17.15 22.75
C GLY A 60 12.34 17.93 21.76
N GLU A 61 12.52 17.67 20.46
CA GLU A 61 11.68 18.27 19.42
C GLU A 61 10.23 17.78 19.50
N VAL A 62 9.99 16.50 19.87
CA VAL A 62 8.63 16.00 20.16
C VAL A 62 7.96 16.82 21.26
N ALA A 63 8.67 17.07 22.37
CA ALA A 63 8.13 17.86 23.48
C ALA A 63 7.84 19.31 23.05
N ALA A 64 8.73 19.92 22.26
CA ALA A 64 8.55 21.28 21.75
C ALA A 64 7.31 21.40 20.84
N LEU A 65 7.17 20.51 19.85
CA LEU A 65 6.02 20.51 18.94
C LEU A 65 4.71 20.18 19.68
N THR A 66 4.75 19.31 20.68
CA THR A 66 3.61 19.06 21.58
C THR A 66 3.21 20.32 22.33
N GLY A 67 4.17 21.07 22.85
CA GLY A 67 3.93 22.37 23.49
C GLY A 67 3.20 23.34 22.56
N ILE A 68 3.62 23.44 21.28
CA ILE A 68 2.96 24.29 20.28
C ILE A 68 1.50 23.87 20.06
N VAL A 69 1.24 22.58 19.83
CA VAL A 69 -0.12 22.09 19.54
C VAL A 69 -1.04 22.25 20.75
N THR A 70 -0.54 21.98 21.95
CA THR A 70 -1.34 22.00 23.19
C THR A 70 -1.51 23.40 23.79
N ALA A 71 -0.73 24.40 23.39
CA ALA A 71 -0.88 25.78 23.85
C ALA A 71 -2.17 26.46 23.32
N GLY A 72 -2.71 25.98 22.20
CA GLY A 72 -3.95 26.48 21.60
C GLY A 72 -5.16 25.59 21.83
N GLN A 73 -6.12 25.64 20.90
CA GLN A 73 -7.23 24.71 20.81
C GLN A 73 -7.00 23.78 19.60
N PRO A 74 -6.31 22.64 19.78
CA PRO A 74 -6.02 21.75 18.67
C PRO A 74 -7.28 21.06 18.15
N GLN A 75 -7.27 20.75 16.87
CA GLN A 75 -8.23 19.83 16.27
C GLN A 75 -7.79 18.40 16.54
N GLU A 76 -8.75 17.50 16.77
CA GLU A 76 -8.50 16.09 17.02
C GLU A 76 -9.02 15.22 15.88
N THR A 77 -8.24 14.22 15.48
CA THR A 77 -8.64 13.21 14.50
C THR A 77 -7.95 11.87 14.79
N GLU A 78 -8.40 10.79 14.16
CA GLU A 78 -7.68 9.53 14.13
C GLU A 78 -6.76 9.48 12.90
N TYR A 79 -5.47 9.23 13.12
CA TYR A 79 -4.52 9.10 12.03
C TYR A 79 -3.71 7.81 12.22
N ALA A 80 -3.76 6.90 11.25
CA ALA A 80 -3.07 5.61 11.32
C ALA A 80 -3.40 4.76 12.57
N ASN A 81 -4.65 4.81 13.03
CA ASN A 81 -5.16 4.18 14.26
C ASN A 81 -4.63 4.77 15.58
N HIS A 82 -4.08 5.98 15.56
CA HIS A 82 -3.67 6.71 16.76
C HIS A 82 -4.35 8.07 16.78
N ARG A 83 -4.71 8.53 17.99
CA ARG A 83 -5.20 9.87 18.20
C ARG A 83 -4.14 10.88 17.75
N MET A 84 -4.55 11.84 16.92
CA MET A 84 -3.71 12.94 16.44
C MET A 84 -4.34 14.27 16.82
N LEU A 85 -3.54 15.13 17.44
CA LEU A 85 -3.88 16.53 17.70
C LEU A 85 -3.11 17.39 16.69
N HIS A 86 -3.75 18.38 16.09
CA HIS A 86 -3.08 19.26 15.14
C HIS A 86 -3.59 20.69 15.18
N THR A 87 -2.72 21.61 14.78
CA THR A 87 -3.01 23.02 14.55
C THR A 87 -2.43 23.42 13.20
N THR A 88 -3.13 24.32 12.52
CA THR A 88 -2.69 24.89 11.25
C THR A 88 -2.68 26.41 11.38
N ASP A 89 -1.55 27.02 11.06
CA ASP A 89 -1.43 28.46 10.87
C ASP A 89 -1.29 28.79 9.36
N GLN A 90 -1.01 30.05 9.03
CA GLN A 90 -0.90 30.47 7.62
C GLN A 90 0.29 29.86 6.88
N ALA A 91 1.31 29.37 7.59
CA ALA A 91 2.58 28.95 7.01
C ALA A 91 2.86 27.45 7.19
N SER A 92 2.25 26.80 8.19
CA SER A 92 2.55 25.42 8.51
C SER A 92 1.41 24.69 9.23
N THR A 93 1.44 23.36 9.14
CA THR A 93 0.63 22.48 9.99
C THR A 93 1.53 21.75 10.96
N THR A 94 1.23 21.81 12.26
CA THR A 94 1.92 21.05 13.30
C THR A 94 0.96 20.02 13.89
N ALA A 95 1.41 18.78 14.02
CA ALA A 95 0.60 17.69 14.56
C ALA A 95 1.39 16.82 15.53
N VAL A 96 0.71 16.18 16.47
CA VAL A 96 1.29 15.22 17.42
C VAL A 96 0.40 14.01 17.60
N GLN A 97 1.01 12.85 17.81
CA GLN A 97 0.38 11.60 18.21
C GLN A 97 0.97 11.18 19.56
N PRO A 98 0.40 11.64 20.69
CA PRO A 98 0.98 11.42 22.01
C PRO A 98 1.20 9.93 22.32
N ASP A 99 0.22 9.09 21.99
CA ASP A 99 0.25 7.65 22.28
C ASP A 99 1.28 6.89 21.42
N ALA A 100 1.66 7.46 20.27
CA ALA A 100 2.69 6.91 19.40
C ALA A 100 4.07 7.55 19.64
N GLY A 101 4.16 8.58 20.48
CA GLY A 101 5.39 9.34 20.71
C GLY A 101 5.92 10.02 19.45
N LEU A 102 5.03 10.50 18.57
CA LEU A 102 5.38 11.13 17.29
C LEU A 102 4.89 12.58 17.22
N ALA A 103 5.68 13.44 16.58
CA ALA A 103 5.29 14.79 16.20
C ALA A 103 5.69 15.09 14.75
N TYR A 104 4.96 16.02 14.14
CA TYR A 104 5.02 16.32 12.72
C TYR A 104 4.95 17.83 12.51
N ARG A 105 5.64 18.33 11.49
CA ARG A 105 5.48 19.70 11.00
C ARG A 105 5.59 19.74 9.48
N TRP A 106 4.56 20.26 8.83
CA TRP A 106 4.51 20.43 7.38
C TRP A 106 4.65 21.90 7.01
N GLU A 107 5.58 22.20 6.12
CA GLU A 107 5.86 23.53 5.59
C GLU A 107 5.64 23.52 4.06
N PRO A 108 4.42 23.87 3.58
CA PRO A 108 4.05 23.76 2.17
C PRO A 108 4.97 24.55 1.22
N ALA A 109 5.38 25.75 1.63
CA ALA A 109 6.24 26.62 0.82
C ALA A 109 7.60 25.99 0.53
N GLU A 110 8.13 25.21 1.47
CA GLU A 110 9.40 24.49 1.34
C GLU A 110 9.22 23.06 0.82
N ARG A 111 7.97 22.59 0.71
CA ARG A 111 7.61 21.19 0.42
C ARG A 111 8.33 20.22 1.37
N ARG A 112 8.42 20.62 2.65
CA ARG A 112 9.19 19.91 3.68
C ARG A 112 8.27 19.40 4.78
N LEU A 113 8.34 18.09 5.03
CA LEU A 113 7.66 17.43 6.13
C LEU A 113 8.70 16.95 7.15
N ARG A 114 8.65 17.54 8.35
CA ARG A 114 9.43 17.13 9.49
C ARG A 114 8.65 16.10 10.30
N ILE A 115 9.31 15.01 10.68
CA ILE A 115 8.79 13.96 11.55
C ILE A 115 9.80 13.72 12.66
N VAL A 116 9.36 13.73 13.91
CA VAL A 116 10.20 13.35 15.06
C VAL A 116 9.48 12.38 15.97
N GLY A 117 10.25 11.56 16.66
CA GLY A 117 9.70 10.64 17.64
C GLY A 117 10.68 10.23 18.72
N SER A 118 10.19 9.42 19.65
CA SER A 118 10.99 8.81 20.71
C SER A 118 11.46 7.38 20.40
N ASP A 119 10.91 6.75 19.36
CA ASP A 119 11.25 5.39 18.92
C ASP A 119 11.62 5.38 17.43
N GLU A 120 12.75 4.75 17.10
CA GLU A 120 13.29 4.75 15.74
C GLU A 120 12.37 4.01 14.75
N THR A 121 11.76 2.91 15.18
CA THR A 121 10.87 2.11 14.31
C THR A 121 9.57 2.88 14.01
N ALA A 122 9.01 3.55 15.00
CA ALA A 122 7.83 4.40 14.84
C ALA A 122 8.11 5.56 13.88
N VAL A 123 9.26 6.22 14.02
CA VAL A 123 9.70 7.31 13.12
C VAL A 123 9.90 6.78 11.69
N ALA A 124 10.60 5.66 11.52
CA ALA A 124 10.84 5.05 10.22
C ALA A 124 9.53 4.66 9.50
N ALA A 125 8.60 4.04 10.22
CA ALA A 125 7.28 3.68 9.70
C ALA A 125 6.41 4.89 9.36
N ALA A 126 6.50 5.99 10.11
CA ALA A 126 5.85 7.25 9.80
C ALA A 126 6.46 7.92 8.56
N ALA A 127 7.80 7.92 8.45
CA ALA A 127 8.53 8.48 7.32
C ALA A 127 8.18 7.79 6.00
N ALA A 128 8.23 6.45 5.94
CA ALA A 128 7.88 5.70 4.73
C ALA A 128 6.41 5.90 4.32
N ARG A 129 5.50 5.97 5.29
CA ARG A 129 4.07 6.25 5.07
C ARG A 129 3.87 7.64 4.47
N LEU A 130 4.46 8.68 5.06
CA LEU A 130 4.28 10.04 4.57
C LEU A 130 5.07 10.33 3.29
N ALA A 131 6.20 9.68 3.07
CA ALA A 131 6.87 9.69 1.76
C ALA A 131 5.93 9.16 0.65
N ARG A 132 5.20 8.07 0.93
CA ARG A 132 4.16 7.59 0.01
C ARG A 132 3.01 8.58 -0.15
N GLU A 133 2.51 9.21 0.91
CA GLU A 133 1.43 10.20 0.77
C GLU A 133 1.86 11.46 0.00
N VAL A 134 3.13 11.88 0.10
CA VAL A 134 3.70 12.96 -0.72
C VAL A 134 3.78 12.58 -2.19
N ILE A 135 4.20 11.34 -2.52
CA ILE A 135 4.17 10.85 -3.90
C ILE A 135 2.73 10.71 -4.39
N ARG A 136 1.82 10.19 -3.55
CA ARG A 136 0.39 10.10 -3.86
C ARG A 136 -0.17 11.46 -4.24
N GLY A 137 0.06 12.50 -3.44
CA GLY A 137 -0.42 13.86 -3.73
C GLY A 137 0.06 14.37 -5.09
N GLN A 138 1.33 14.10 -5.43
CA GLN A 138 1.90 14.42 -6.74
C GLN A 138 1.21 13.65 -7.88
N LEU A 139 1.03 12.33 -7.74
CA LEU A 139 0.34 11.50 -8.72
C LEU A 139 -1.12 11.96 -8.91
N LEU A 140 -1.86 12.20 -7.83
CA LEU A 140 -3.26 12.67 -7.93
C LEU A 140 -3.36 14.04 -8.61
N THR A 141 -2.41 14.93 -8.36
CA THR A 141 -2.33 16.23 -9.05
C THR A 141 -2.06 16.06 -10.55
N ASP A 142 -1.33 15.00 -10.91
CA ASP A 142 -0.99 14.62 -12.29
C ASP A 142 -2.05 13.70 -12.95
N GLY A 143 -3.28 13.75 -12.45
CA GLY A 143 -4.44 13.07 -13.03
C GLY A 143 -4.54 11.57 -12.74
N TRP A 144 -3.70 11.04 -11.85
CA TRP A 144 -3.86 9.66 -11.38
C TRP A 144 -5.03 9.55 -10.39
N GLU A 145 -5.64 8.38 -10.35
CA GLU A 145 -6.68 7.98 -9.40
C GLU A 145 -6.31 6.65 -8.75
N ILE A 146 -7.05 6.25 -7.71
CA ILE A 146 -6.76 5.02 -6.95
C ILE A 146 -7.95 4.05 -7.07
N LEU A 147 -7.67 2.81 -7.50
CA LEU A 147 -8.65 1.72 -7.50
C LEU A 147 -8.42 0.75 -6.35
N HIS A 148 -9.51 0.16 -5.85
CA HIS A 148 -9.47 -1.00 -4.94
C HIS A 148 -9.34 -2.31 -5.72
N ALA A 149 -8.16 -2.52 -6.31
CA ALA A 149 -7.87 -3.67 -7.15
C ALA A 149 -6.58 -4.38 -6.76
N SER A 150 -6.56 -5.70 -6.98
CA SER A 150 -5.30 -6.43 -7.16
C SER A 150 -4.94 -6.41 -8.65
N ALA A 151 -3.65 -6.36 -8.97
CA ALA A 151 -3.17 -6.26 -10.33
C ALA A 151 -1.99 -7.20 -10.57
N VAL A 152 -2.01 -7.87 -11.73
CA VAL A 152 -0.90 -8.69 -12.22
C VAL A 152 -0.56 -8.31 -13.65
N THR A 153 0.73 -8.31 -13.96
CA THR A 153 1.28 -7.81 -15.22
C THR A 153 2.12 -8.91 -15.88
N ARG A 154 1.98 -9.09 -17.19
CA ARG A 154 2.90 -9.89 -18.00
C ARG A 154 4.23 -9.15 -18.21
N PRO A 155 5.32 -9.84 -18.56
CA PRO A 155 6.60 -9.18 -18.88
C PRO A 155 6.51 -8.11 -19.99
N ASP A 156 5.52 -8.18 -20.87
CA ASP A 156 5.26 -7.20 -21.93
C ASP A 156 4.50 -5.93 -21.46
N GLY A 157 4.16 -5.85 -20.16
CA GLY A 157 3.44 -4.73 -19.58
C GLY A 157 1.91 -4.85 -19.63
N THR A 158 1.36 -5.92 -20.20
CA THR A 158 -0.09 -6.18 -20.24
C THR A 158 -0.61 -6.56 -18.85
N THR A 159 -1.60 -5.83 -18.34
CA THR A 159 -2.06 -5.96 -16.95
C THR A 159 -3.54 -6.34 -16.85
N LEU A 160 -3.82 -7.29 -15.95
CA LEU A 160 -5.18 -7.62 -15.53
C LEU A 160 -5.45 -7.05 -14.14
N LEU A 161 -6.62 -6.44 -13.98
CA LEU A 161 -7.12 -5.89 -12.73
C LEU A 161 -8.21 -6.81 -12.16
N SER A 162 -8.11 -7.19 -10.89
CA SER A 162 -9.15 -7.92 -10.17
C SER A 162 -9.91 -6.96 -9.25
N LEU A 163 -11.20 -6.75 -9.52
CA LEU A 163 -12.09 -5.81 -8.82
C LEU A 163 -13.28 -6.54 -8.19
N GLY A 164 -14.06 -5.84 -7.38
CA GLY A 164 -15.22 -6.40 -6.68
C GLY A 164 -15.21 -6.10 -5.19
N ASP A 165 -16.24 -6.56 -4.49
CA ASP A 165 -16.47 -6.17 -3.11
C ASP A 165 -15.42 -6.72 -2.12
N LYS A 166 -15.53 -6.30 -0.86
CA LYS A 166 -14.71 -6.84 0.21
C LYS A 166 -14.95 -8.34 0.35
N GLY A 167 -13.87 -9.13 0.26
CA GLY A 167 -13.94 -10.59 0.35
C GLY A 167 -14.24 -11.30 -0.98
N ALA A 168 -14.41 -10.56 -2.07
CA ALA A 168 -14.72 -11.11 -3.39
C ALA A 168 -13.61 -12.00 -3.99
N GLY A 169 -12.38 -11.92 -3.48
CA GLY A 169 -11.25 -12.75 -3.91
C GLY A 169 -10.19 -12.01 -4.72
N LYS A 170 -10.23 -10.68 -4.82
CA LYS A 170 -9.24 -9.84 -5.55
C LYS A 170 -7.79 -10.25 -5.29
N THR A 171 -7.39 -10.23 -4.02
CA THR A 171 -6.04 -10.59 -3.59
C THR A 171 -5.69 -12.05 -3.90
N THR A 172 -6.67 -12.96 -3.79
CA THR A 172 -6.50 -14.38 -4.14
C THR A 172 -6.18 -14.53 -5.63
N CYS A 173 -6.90 -13.84 -6.52
CA CYS A 173 -6.62 -13.84 -7.95
C CYS A 173 -5.19 -13.38 -8.25
N GLY A 174 -4.77 -12.26 -7.67
CA GLY A 174 -3.43 -11.71 -7.87
C GLY A 174 -2.32 -12.68 -7.45
N PHE A 175 -2.46 -13.34 -6.30
CA PHE A 175 -1.46 -14.31 -5.85
C PHE A 175 -1.46 -15.61 -6.66
N LEU A 176 -2.62 -16.13 -7.06
CA LEU A 176 -2.69 -17.33 -7.90
C LEU A 176 -2.08 -17.09 -9.28
N LEU A 177 -2.41 -15.97 -9.93
CA LEU A 177 -1.79 -15.58 -11.20
C LEU A 177 -0.30 -15.30 -11.05
N GLY A 178 0.11 -14.65 -9.94
CA GLY A 178 1.52 -14.45 -9.61
C GLY A 178 2.31 -15.75 -9.52
N ARG A 179 1.73 -16.78 -8.89
CA ARG A 179 2.32 -18.13 -8.87
C ARG A 179 2.31 -18.83 -10.23
N ALA A 180 1.37 -18.47 -11.10
CA ALA A 180 1.29 -18.96 -12.47
C ALA A 180 2.23 -18.21 -13.44
N GLY A 181 3.18 -17.41 -12.93
CA GLY A 181 4.22 -16.76 -13.72
C GLY A 181 3.93 -15.32 -14.12
N TRP A 182 2.83 -14.74 -13.65
CA TRP A 182 2.61 -13.30 -13.80
C TRP A 182 3.40 -12.51 -12.75
N HIS A 183 3.66 -11.24 -13.02
CA HIS A 183 4.31 -10.35 -12.07
C HIS A 183 3.24 -9.63 -11.24
N LEU A 184 3.32 -9.70 -9.91
CA LEU A 184 2.40 -9.00 -9.04
C LEU A 184 2.71 -7.50 -9.04
N LEU A 185 1.78 -6.69 -9.55
CA LEU A 185 1.88 -5.23 -9.50
C LEU A 185 1.27 -4.69 -8.21
N ALA A 186 0.14 -5.24 -7.76
CA ALA A 186 -0.49 -4.87 -6.50
C ALA A 186 -1.44 -5.94 -5.95
N ASN A 187 -1.62 -5.93 -4.63
CA ASN A 187 -2.49 -6.88 -3.91
C ASN A 187 -3.76 -6.25 -3.32
N ASP A 188 -3.87 -4.92 -3.28
CA ASP A 188 -5.03 -4.20 -2.71
C ASP A 188 -5.34 -2.88 -3.42
N ARG A 189 -4.32 -2.09 -3.79
CA ARG A 189 -4.48 -0.76 -4.37
C ARG A 189 -3.58 -0.56 -5.57
N VAL A 190 -4.07 0.18 -6.56
CA VAL A 190 -3.27 0.64 -7.70
C VAL A 190 -3.55 2.10 -7.97
N PHE A 191 -2.53 2.80 -8.45
CA PHE A 191 -2.73 4.06 -9.15
C PHE A 191 -3.08 3.77 -10.60
N VAL A 192 -4.07 4.47 -11.14
CA VAL A 192 -4.49 4.37 -12.53
C VAL A 192 -4.64 5.74 -13.16
N ARG A 193 -4.33 5.86 -14.44
CA ARG A 193 -4.54 7.09 -15.19
C ARG A 193 -4.98 6.77 -16.61
N ALA A 194 -5.99 7.49 -17.07
CA ALA A 194 -6.42 7.49 -18.46
C ALA A 194 -5.40 8.27 -19.31
N GLU A 195 -4.88 7.65 -20.36
CA GLU A 195 -3.99 8.30 -21.31
C GLU A 195 -4.77 8.79 -22.55
N ASN A 196 -4.18 9.76 -23.25
CA ASN A 196 -4.81 10.39 -24.42
C ASN A 196 -5.00 9.44 -25.61
N ASP A 197 -4.24 8.34 -25.66
CA ASP A 197 -4.34 7.30 -26.68
C ASP A 197 -5.43 6.26 -26.38
N GLY A 198 -6.19 6.44 -25.30
CA GLY A 198 -7.24 5.52 -24.86
C GLY A 198 -6.77 4.37 -23.98
N THR A 199 -5.46 4.28 -23.71
CA THR A 199 -4.91 3.27 -22.77
C THR A 199 -5.06 3.72 -21.33
N VAL A 200 -5.04 2.76 -20.40
CA VAL A 200 -5.02 3.05 -18.96
C VAL A 200 -3.68 2.58 -18.39
N ARG A 201 -2.86 3.52 -17.93
CA ARG A 201 -1.61 3.20 -17.23
C ARG A 201 -1.88 2.83 -15.78
N ILE A 202 -1.04 1.96 -15.24
CA ILE A 202 -1.15 1.43 -13.89
C ILE A 202 0.21 1.53 -13.20
N LEU A 203 0.22 2.08 -11.98
CA LEU A 203 1.37 2.06 -11.08
C LEU A 203 1.02 1.35 -9.76
N PRO A 204 2.02 0.71 -9.13
CA PRO A 204 1.84 0.03 -7.85
C PRO A 204 1.60 1.03 -6.72
N TRP A 205 0.88 0.58 -5.70
CA TRP A 205 0.79 1.25 -4.41
C TRP A 205 1.64 0.51 -3.38
N PRO A 206 2.77 1.07 -2.91
CA PRO A 206 3.56 0.44 -1.87
C PRO A 206 2.84 0.38 -0.53
N SER A 207 2.48 -0.83 -0.11
CA SER A 207 1.93 -1.08 1.21
C SER A 207 2.31 -2.46 1.72
N ALA A 208 2.31 -2.59 3.05
CA ALA A 208 2.42 -3.90 3.69
C ALA A 208 1.30 -4.82 3.18
N ALA A 209 1.64 -6.06 2.85
CA ALA A 209 0.68 -7.03 2.37
C ALA A 209 0.07 -7.80 3.55
N ALA A 210 -1.26 -7.79 3.64
CA ALA A 210 -2.00 -8.51 4.66
C ALA A 210 -2.56 -9.83 4.11
N ILE A 211 -1.94 -10.97 4.43
CA ILE A 211 -2.32 -12.29 3.89
C ILE A 211 -2.87 -13.14 5.03
N GLY A 212 -4.11 -13.61 4.92
CA GLY A 212 -4.74 -14.43 5.97
C GLY A 212 -4.07 -15.79 6.13
N LEU A 213 -4.12 -16.37 7.34
CA LEU A 213 -3.48 -17.66 7.65
C LEU A 213 -4.01 -18.79 6.76
N GLY A 214 -5.33 -18.80 6.50
CA GLY A 214 -5.94 -19.78 5.58
C GLY A 214 -5.44 -19.64 4.14
N LEU A 215 -5.19 -18.42 3.65
CA LEU A 215 -4.64 -18.23 2.31
C LEU A 215 -3.16 -18.62 2.24
N LEU A 216 -2.37 -18.35 3.29
CA LEU A 216 -0.99 -18.84 3.38
C LEU A 216 -0.96 -20.37 3.34
N ASP A 217 -1.86 -21.04 4.05
CA ASP A 217 -1.94 -22.50 4.06
C ASP A 217 -2.38 -23.05 2.70
N ALA A 218 -3.44 -22.50 2.11
CA ALA A 218 -3.94 -22.88 0.78
C ALA A 218 -2.90 -22.66 -0.35
N MET A 219 -1.98 -21.71 -0.14
CA MET A 219 -0.86 -21.43 -1.05
C MET A 219 0.42 -22.18 -0.68
N ASN A 220 0.41 -23.10 0.29
CA ASN A 220 1.60 -23.79 0.78
C ASN A 220 2.73 -22.84 1.22
N TRP A 221 2.38 -21.61 1.62
CA TRP A 221 3.31 -20.60 2.13
C TRP A 221 3.41 -20.60 3.66
N TYR A 222 2.43 -21.18 4.35
CA TYR A 222 2.40 -21.19 5.82
C TYR A 222 3.68 -21.78 6.43
N GLY A 223 4.10 -22.96 5.97
CA GLY A 223 5.30 -23.64 6.48
C GLY A 223 6.58 -22.79 6.34
N PRO A 224 6.94 -22.36 5.12
CA PRO A 224 8.09 -21.49 4.89
C PRO A 224 8.05 -20.18 5.68
N VAL A 225 6.89 -19.52 5.76
CA VAL A 225 6.74 -18.28 6.54
C VAL A 225 6.98 -18.55 8.02
N ARG A 226 6.39 -19.61 8.57
CA ARG A 226 6.58 -19.99 9.97
C ARG A 226 8.04 -20.29 10.29
N GLU A 227 8.75 -21.02 9.43
CA GLU A 227 10.16 -21.34 9.62
C GLU A 227 11.04 -20.08 9.71
N ARG A 228 10.79 -19.09 8.85
CA ARG A 228 11.49 -17.80 8.89
C ARG A 228 11.22 -17.03 10.19
N VAL A 229 9.97 -17.03 10.66
CA VAL A 229 9.64 -16.39 11.94
C VAL A 229 10.30 -17.12 13.13
N LEU A 230 10.34 -18.46 13.11
CA LEU A 230 11.01 -19.26 14.14
C LEU A 230 12.53 -19.04 14.19
N THR A 231 13.14 -18.76 13.05
CA THR A 231 14.58 -18.47 12.94
C THR A 231 14.92 -17.01 13.26
N GLY A 232 13.92 -16.21 13.65
CA GLY A 232 14.09 -14.85 14.15
C GLY A 232 13.89 -13.76 13.10
N GLU A 233 13.55 -14.10 11.85
CA GLU A 233 13.14 -13.09 10.88
C GLU A 233 11.81 -12.44 11.29
N LYS A 234 11.64 -11.16 10.98
CA LYS A 234 10.49 -10.36 11.43
C LYS A 234 9.55 -10.03 10.29
N LEU A 235 8.25 -10.17 10.56
CA LEU A 235 7.17 -9.56 9.79
C LEU A 235 7.17 -8.04 9.95
N HIS A 236 6.30 -7.34 9.22
CA HIS A 236 6.15 -5.88 9.29
C HIS A 236 5.83 -5.41 10.74
N PRO A 237 6.35 -4.28 11.25
CA PRO A 237 6.16 -3.89 12.66
C PRO A 237 4.73 -3.64 13.10
N THR A 238 3.83 -3.35 12.16
CA THR A 238 2.40 -3.26 12.46
C THR A 238 1.75 -4.63 12.66
N GLN A 239 2.54 -5.70 12.67
CA GLN A 239 2.11 -7.06 12.96
C GLN A 239 1.48 -7.14 14.35
N HIS A 240 0.29 -7.71 14.41
CA HIS A 240 -0.35 -7.98 15.70
C HIS A 240 0.32 -9.19 16.37
N GLN A 241 0.73 -9.05 17.64
CA GLN A 241 1.46 -10.08 18.38
C GLN A 241 0.76 -11.45 18.38
N ARG A 242 -0.56 -11.50 18.66
CA ARG A 242 -1.36 -12.74 18.60
C ARG A 242 -1.19 -13.56 17.31
N VAL A 243 -0.98 -12.91 16.16
CA VAL A 243 -0.76 -13.61 14.88
C VAL A 243 0.66 -14.16 14.81
N THR A 244 1.65 -13.42 15.30
CA THR A 244 3.02 -13.92 15.46
C THR A 244 3.04 -15.13 16.37
N ASP A 245 2.34 -15.07 17.50
CA ASP A 245 2.24 -16.18 18.46
C ASP A 245 1.58 -17.40 17.82
N ALA A 246 0.50 -17.22 17.05
CA ALA A 246 -0.17 -18.30 16.31
C ALA A 246 0.76 -18.95 15.27
N LEU A 247 1.50 -18.14 14.47
CA LEU A 247 2.50 -18.65 13.54
C LEU A 247 3.55 -19.50 14.28
N MET A 248 4.10 -18.99 15.39
CA MET A 248 5.09 -19.70 16.18
C MET A 248 4.54 -21.03 16.75
N ALA A 249 3.30 -21.02 17.24
CA ALA A 249 2.60 -22.18 17.75
C ALA A 249 2.20 -23.20 16.66
N GLY A 250 2.26 -22.82 15.37
CA GLY A 250 1.78 -23.68 14.27
C GLY A 250 0.27 -23.68 14.11
N ASP A 251 -0.42 -22.69 14.69
CA ASP A 251 -1.85 -22.49 14.56
C ASP A 251 -2.19 -21.81 13.22
N ARG A 252 -3.12 -22.43 12.49
CA ARG A 252 -3.57 -22.01 11.15
C ARG A 252 -4.95 -21.37 11.17
N GLU A 253 -5.63 -21.40 12.32
CA GLU A 253 -6.99 -20.89 12.43
C GLU A 253 -7.01 -19.37 12.23
N PRO A 254 -7.93 -18.83 11.41
CA PRO A 254 -8.09 -17.39 11.26
C PRO A 254 -8.38 -16.70 12.59
N LEU A 255 -7.60 -15.67 12.90
CA LEU A 255 -7.76 -14.88 14.13
C LEU A 255 -8.63 -13.65 13.84
N TRP A 256 -9.45 -13.25 14.82
CA TRP A 256 -10.39 -12.14 14.65
C TRP A 256 -10.24 -11.08 15.75
N LYS A 257 -10.44 -9.82 15.38
CA LYS A 257 -10.72 -8.73 16.32
C LYS A 257 -12.16 -8.83 16.81
N ARG A 258 -12.46 -8.20 17.95
CA ARG A 258 -13.84 -8.03 18.44
C ARG A 258 -14.76 -7.35 17.42
N SER A 259 -14.21 -6.51 16.55
CA SER A 259 -14.93 -5.84 15.45
C SER A 259 -15.29 -6.77 14.28
N GLY A 260 -14.97 -8.06 14.33
CA GLY A 260 -15.17 -9.00 13.22
C GLY A 260 -14.16 -8.87 12.07
N LYS A 261 -13.10 -8.05 12.22
CA LYS A 261 -12.01 -7.97 11.23
C LYS A 261 -10.97 -9.04 11.50
N GLU A 262 -10.62 -9.83 10.48
CA GLU A 262 -9.53 -10.81 10.56
C GLU A 262 -8.19 -10.12 10.86
N LEU A 263 -7.43 -10.72 11.77
CA LEU A 263 -6.03 -10.39 12.02
C LEU A 263 -5.16 -11.24 11.09
N LYS A 264 -4.46 -10.55 10.19
CA LYS A 264 -3.65 -11.19 9.15
C LYS A 264 -2.17 -10.95 9.39
N PRO A 265 -1.29 -11.93 9.10
CA PRO A 265 0.12 -11.68 8.87
C PRO A 265 0.35 -10.48 7.94
N GLN A 266 1.25 -9.59 8.35
CA GLN A 266 1.63 -8.35 7.67
C GLN A 266 3.06 -8.50 7.16
N PHE A 267 3.21 -8.55 5.83
CA PHE A 267 4.51 -8.67 5.19
C PHE A 267 5.03 -7.30 4.79
N PHE A 268 6.33 -7.12 4.86
CA PHE A 268 6.96 -6.05 4.09
C PHE A 268 6.78 -6.32 2.60
N PRO A 269 6.75 -5.27 1.76
CA PRO A 269 6.70 -5.42 0.30
C PRO A 269 7.77 -6.37 -0.25
N ASP A 270 9.01 -6.27 0.22
CA ASP A 270 10.12 -7.12 -0.24
C ASP A 270 9.91 -8.61 0.06
N GLN A 271 9.16 -8.92 1.13
CA GLN A 271 8.89 -10.31 1.53
C GLN A 271 7.94 -11.04 0.58
N LEU A 272 7.14 -10.31 -0.22
CA LEU A 272 6.37 -10.94 -1.30
C LEU A 272 7.31 -11.63 -2.31
N HIS A 273 8.48 -11.05 -2.55
CA HIS A 273 9.51 -11.67 -3.38
C HIS A 273 10.38 -12.63 -2.57
N THR A 274 11.03 -12.15 -1.52
CA THR A 274 12.10 -12.89 -0.83
C THR A 274 11.60 -14.07 -0.01
N TRP A 275 10.34 -14.03 0.47
CA TRP A 275 9.75 -15.12 1.25
C TRP A 275 8.77 -15.96 0.42
N LEU A 276 7.95 -15.32 -0.42
CA LEU A 276 6.87 -16.02 -1.15
C LEU A 276 7.21 -16.38 -2.59
N GLY A 277 8.37 -15.92 -3.10
CA GLY A 277 8.86 -16.25 -4.44
C GLY A 277 8.10 -15.57 -5.58
N LEU A 278 7.38 -14.48 -5.30
CA LEU A 278 6.65 -13.74 -6.33
C LEU A 278 7.59 -12.82 -7.11
N THR A 279 7.35 -12.67 -8.41
CA THR A 279 7.98 -11.60 -9.19
C THR A 279 7.10 -10.36 -9.11
N LEU A 280 7.70 -9.19 -8.93
CA LEU A 280 6.96 -7.93 -8.78
C LEU A 280 7.08 -7.09 -10.06
N ALA A 281 6.02 -6.34 -10.39
CA ALA A 281 6.00 -5.38 -11.48
C ALA A 281 5.91 -3.95 -10.94
N THR A 282 6.62 -3.03 -11.59
CA THR A 282 6.70 -1.61 -11.20
C THR A 282 5.76 -0.72 -12.00
N GLU A 283 5.19 -1.22 -13.10
CA GLU A 283 4.21 -0.54 -13.94
C GLU A 283 3.46 -1.54 -14.84
N GLY A 284 2.41 -1.06 -15.51
CA GLY A 284 1.65 -1.83 -16.49
C GLY A 284 0.60 -1.01 -17.24
N ARG A 285 -0.09 -1.66 -18.16
CA ARG A 285 -1.21 -1.11 -18.95
C ARG A 285 -2.41 -2.02 -18.85
N ALA A 286 -3.56 -1.47 -18.44
CA ALA A 286 -4.78 -2.26 -18.27
C ALA A 286 -5.22 -2.85 -19.62
N ALA A 287 -5.47 -4.15 -19.63
CA ALA A 287 -5.93 -4.86 -20.83
C ALA A 287 -7.18 -5.73 -20.57
N GLY A 288 -7.50 -6.02 -19.32
CA GLY A 288 -8.74 -6.71 -18.97
C GLY A 288 -9.05 -6.66 -17.47
N LEU A 289 -10.33 -6.88 -17.16
CA LEU A 289 -10.85 -6.87 -15.79
C LEU A 289 -11.36 -8.26 -15.38
N LEU A 290 -11.08 -8.63 -14.15
CA LEU A 290 -11.61 -9.83 -13.50
C LEU A 290 -12.52 -9.40 -12.35
N PHE A 291 -13.72 -10.00 -12.29
CA PHE A 291 -14.67 -9.80 -11.20
C PHE A 291 -14.88 -11.11 -10.44
N PRO A 292 -13.95 -11.51 -9.55
CA PRO A 292 -14.09 -12.74 -8.78
C PRO A 292 -15.18 -12.67 -7.73
N GLN A 293 -15.71 -13.83 -7.37
CA GLN A 293 -16.57 -14.04 -6.21
C GLN A 293 -16.16 -15.30 -5.44
N ILE A 294 -15.91 -15.07 -4.15
CA ILE A 294 -16.00 -15.97 -2.99
C ILE A 294 -17.21 -16.92 -2.89
N THR A 295 -17.23 -18.15 -3.42
CA THR A 295 -18.32 -19.11 -3.12
C THR A 295 -17.78 -20.41 -2.49
N PRO A 296 -17.85 -20.56 -1.15
CA PRO A 296 -17.37 -21.75 -0.47
C PRO A 296 -18.00 -23.04 -1.01
N GLY A 297 -17.16 -24.02 -1.36
CA GLY A 297 -17.59 -25.32 -1.88
C GLY A 297 -18.02 -25.33 -3.35
N ALA A 298 -18.07 -24.19 -4.03
CA ALA A 298 -18.36 -24.15 -5.47
C ALA A 298 -17.17 -24.64 -6.30
N GLU A 299 -17.47 -25.27 -7.42
CA GLU A 299 -16.48 -25.54 -8.47
C GLU A 299 -16.14 -24.21 -9.19
N PRO A 300 -14.84 -23.92 -9.43
CA PRO A 300 -14.46 -22.67 -10.08
C PRO A 300 -15.01 -22.60 -11.52
N ALA A 301 -15.70 -21.51 -11.86
CA ALA A 301 -16.32 -21.35 -13.17
C ALA A 301 -16.33 -19.90 -13.65
N LEU A 302 -16.41 -19.71 -14.98
CA LEU A 302 -16.75 -18.42 -15.56
C LEU A 302 -18.21 -18.12 -15.23
N SER A 303 -18.50 -16.90 -14.80
CA SER A 303 -19.85 -16.41 -14.57
C SER A 303 -20.30 -15.52 -15.73
N ASN A 304 -21.58 -15.63 -16.10
CA ASN A 304 -22.25 -14.72 -17.02
C ASN A 304 -22.93 -13.56 -16.28
N GLU A 305 -22.81 -13.48 -14.96
CA GLU A 305 -23.36 -12.38 -14.19
C GLU A 305 -22.67 -11.07 -14.59
N PRO A 306 -23.43 -10.07 -15.07
CA PRO A 306 -22.85 -8.82 -15.50
C PRO A 306 -22.36 -8.04 -14.28
N ARG A 307 -21.06 -7.73 -14.26
CA ARG A 307 -20.47 -6.74 -13.36
C ARG A 307 -19.63 -5.77 -14.19
N ALA A 308 -19.99 -4.50 -14.13
CA ALA A 308 -19.20 -3.41 -14.68
C ALA A 308 -18.40 -2.73 -13.56
N ILE A 309 -17.42 -1.88 -13.90
CA ILE A 309 -16.80 -0.99 -12.92
C ILE A 309 -17.84 0.02 -12.38
N GLY A 310 -17.77 0.36 -11.10
CA GLY A 310 -18.61 1.39 -10.49
C GLY A 310 -17.84 2.24 -9.48
N GLU A 311 -18.49 3.26 -8.92
CA GLU A 311 -17.87 4.18 -7.95
C GLU A 311 -17.26 3.46 -6.74
N GLY A 312 -17.86 2.36 -6.29
CA GLY A 312 -17.35 1.55 -5.18
C GLY A 312 -16.02 0.84 -5.45
N ASP A 313 -15.58 0.80 -6.71
CA ASP A 313 -14.27 0.25 -7.09
C ASP A 313 -13.14 1.30 -6.98
N PHE A 314 -13.48 2.58 -6.76
CA PHE A 314 -12.54 3.69 -6.56
C PHE A 314 -12.36 4.00 -5.08
N PHE A 315 -11.14 4.37 -4.69
CA PHE A 315 -10.90 4.98 -3.39
C PHE A 315 -11.34 6.46 -3.44
N SER A 316 -12.16 6.84 -2.48
CA SER A 316 -12.60 8.21 -2.25
C SER A 316 -12.12 8.66 -0.87
N ALA A 317 -12.24 9.96 -0.59
CA ALA A 317 -11.94 10.50 0.74
C ALA A 317 -12.76 9.80 1.86
N SER A 318 -13.97 9.29 1.56
CA SER A 318 -14.81 8.59 2.54
C SER A 318 -14.47 7.12 2.71
N THR A 319 -13.81 6.47 1.74
CA THR A 319 -13.35 5.07 1.84
C THR A 319 -11.88 4.96 2.28
N GLU A 320 -11.12 6.06 2.24
CA GLU A 320 -9.76 6.19 2.75
C GLU A 320 -9.71 6.68 4.21
N ASP A 321 -10.48 6.04 5.10
CA ASP A 321 -10.67 6.47 6.49
C ASP A 321 -9.38 6.45 7.36
N ARG A 322 -8.33 5.75 6.92
CA ARG A 322 -7.13 5.51 7.76
C ARG A 322 -6.15 6.69 7.83
N TYR A 323 -6.18 7.59 6.84
CA TYR A 323 -5.21 8.68 6.69
C TYR A 323 -5.93 9.95 6.22
N PRO A 324 -6.66 10.65 7.11
CA PRO A 324 -7.22 11.95 6.77
C PRO A 324 -6.11 12.92 6.35
N ASP A 325 -6.41 13.82 5.43
CA ASP A 325 -5.43 14.76 4.88
C ASP A 325 -5.15 15.94 5.81
N VAL A 326 -4.52 15.65 6.96
CA VAL A 326 -4.14 16.63 7.98
C VAL A 326 -3.16 17.66 7.41
N PHE A 327 -2.30 17.25 6.47
CA PHE A 327 -1.20 18.07 5.96
C PHE A 327 -1.53 18.76 4.63
N GLY A 328 -2.75 18.62 4.10
CA GLY A 328 -3.13 19.22 2.82
C GLY A 328 -2.28 18.73 1.64
N LEU A 329 -1.89 17.46 1.66
CA LEU A 329 -1.07 16.83 0.62
C LEU A 329 -1.90 16.35 -0.57
N LEU A 330 -3.21 16.17 -0.39
CA LEU A 330 -4.08 15.52 -1.37
C LEU A 330 -4.99 16.56 -2.04
N PRO A 331 -5.04 16.61 -3.37
CA PRO A 331 -6.02 17.44 -4.05
C PRO A 331 -7.43 16.87 -3.83
N MET A 332 -8.44 17.73 -3.80
CA MET A 332 -9.83 17.30 -3.83
C MET A 332 -10.21 16.87 -5.26
N THR A 333 -10.09 15.59 -5.57
CA THR A 333 -10.49 15.03 -6.87
C THR A 333 -11.49 13.90 -6.69
N GLY A 334 -12.61 13.96 -7.42
CA GLY A 334 -13.56 12.85 -7.57
C GLY A 334 -13.17 11.93 -8.72
N PRO A 335 -13.85 10.78 -8.87
CA PRO A 335 -13.52 9.82 -9.92
C PRO A 335 -13.72 10.40 -11.32
N SER A 336 -12.77 10.19 -12.23
CA SER A 336 -12.88 10.66 -13.61
C SER A 336 -13.87 9.81 -14.39
N THR A 337 -14.85 10.48 -15.00
CA THR A 337 -15.78 9.83 -15.92
C THR A 337 -15.06 9.25 -17.14
N THR A 338 -13.97 9.87 -17.59
CA THR A 338 -13.15 9.38 -18.70
C THR A 338 -12.44 8.08 -18.34
N LEU A 339 -11.82 8.01 -17.16
CA LEU A 339 -11.15 6.79 -16.70
C LEU A 339 -12.16 5.65 -16.50
N ALA A 340 -13.30 5.92 -15.86
CA ALA A 340 -14.34 4.93 -15.68
C ALA A 340 -14.85 4.39 -17.02
N ALA A 341 -15.05 5.25 -18.03
CA ALA A 341 -15.46 4.84 -19.37
C ALA A 341 -14.40 3.99 -20.08
N GLN A 342 -13.12 4.35 -19.99
CA GLN A 342 -12.03 3.56 -20.59
C GLN A 342 -11.90 2.19 -19.93
N LEU A 343 -11.98 2.12 -18.60
CA LEU A 343 -11.98 0.85 -17.87
C LEU A 343 -13.19 -0.02 -18.22
N ALA A 344 -14.38 0.58 -18.31
CA ALA A 344 -15.61 -0.13 -18.68
C ALA A 344 -15.58 -0.70 -20.10
N ALA A 345 -14.79 -0.10 -21.01
CA ALA A 345 -14.61 -0.58 -22.37
C ALA A 345 -13.64 -1.76 -22.50
N LEU A 346 -12.86 -2.06 -21.47
CA LEU A 346 -11.94 -3.20 -21.49
C LEU A 346 -12.72 -4.54 -21.47
N PRO A 347 -12.16 -5.58 -22.10
CA PRO A 347 -12.63 -6.95 -21.90
C PRO A 347 -12.73 -7.28 -20.41
N HIS A 348 -13.81 -7.91 -19.99
CA HIS A 348 -13.98 -8.28 -18.59
C HIS A 348 -14.69 -9.62 -18.41
N GLN A 349 -14.37 -10.29 -17.30
CA GLN A 349 -14.87 -11.62 -16.99
C GLN A 349 -15.22 -11.74 -15.50
N ALA A 350 -16.47 -12.10 -15.22
CA ALA A 350 -16.90 -12.49 -13.89
C ALA A 350 -16.51 -13.96 -13.61
N LEU A 351 -16.11 -14.26 -12.37
CA LEU A 351 -15.61 -15.57 -11.98
C LEU A 351 -16.24 -16.01 -10.66
N VAL A 352 -16.65 -17.27 -10.57
CA VAL A 352 -16.92 -17.93 -9.30
C VAL A 352 -15.67 -18.71 -8.91
N LEU A 353 -15.17 -18.48 -7.70
CA LEU A 353 -13.99 -19.12 -7.17
C LEU A 353 -14.35 -19.92 -5.91
N GLY A 354 -13.82 -21.14 -5.83
CA GLY A 354 -13.90 -21.99 -4.65
C GLY A 354 -12.68 -21.83 -3.75
N HIS A 355 -12.42 -22.84 -2.91
CA HIS A 355 -11.19 -22.90 -2.09
C HIS A 355 -10.09 -23.80 -2.67
N ASP A 356 -10.36 -24.51 -3.77
CA ASP A 356 -9.35 -25.27 -4.50
C ASP A 356 -8.45 -24.30 -5.30
N THR A 357 -7.25 -24.06 -4.79
CA THR A 357 -6.29 -23.13 -5.40
C THR A 357 -5.78 -23.61 -6.75
N ALA A 358 -5.70 -24.92 -6.99
CA ALA A 358 -5.27 -25.47 -8.28
C ALA A 358 -6.35 -25.26 -9.35
N ALA A 359 -7.60 -25.63 -9.04
CA ALA A 359 -8.72 -25.42 -9.95
C ALA A 359 -8.97 -23.93 -10.22
N ASN A 360 -8.88 -23.08 -9.20
CA ASN A 360 -8.96 -21.62 -9.36
C ASN A 360 -7.85 -21.09 -10.29
N THR A 361 -6.62 -21.60 -10.16
CA THR A 361 -5.49 -21.18 -11.00
C THR A 361 -5.71 -21.52 -12.46
N GLU A 362 -6.20 -22.73 -12.77
CA GLU A 362 -6.49 -23.12 -14.15
C GLU A 362 -7.63 -22.30 -14.76
N LEU A 363 -8.68 -22.00 -13.98
CA LEU A 363 -9.73 -21.09 -14.42
C LEU A 363 -9.17 -19.68 -14.72
N LEU A 364 -8.35 -19.13 -13.82
CA LEU A 364 -7.76 -17.81 -13.97
C LEU A 364 -6.86 -17.72 -15.20
N LYS A 365 -6.05 -18.75 -15.47
CA LYS A 365 -5.23 -18.83 -16.70
C LYS A 365 -6.10 -18.83 -17.96
N LYS A 366 -7.21 -19.59 -17.95
CA LYS A 366 -8.17 -19.62 -19.04
C LYS A 366 -8.81 -18.24 -19.26
N ALA A 367 -9.32 -17.62 -18.20
CA ALA A 367 -9.93 -16.29 -18.27
C ALA A 367 -8.92 -15.24 -18.78
N ALA A 368 -7.69 -15.26 -18.27
CA ALA A 368 -6.62 -14.36 -18.72
C ALA A 368 -6.25 -14.55 -20.20
N THR A 369 -6.42 -15.75 -20.75
CA THR A 369 -6.20 -16.03 -22.19
C THR A 369 -7.40 -15.59 -23.05
N GLN A 370 -8.60 -15.49 -22.49
CA GLN A 370 -9.77 -15.01 -23.21
C GLN A 370 -9.86 -13.49 -23.27
N LEU A 371 -9.27 -12.80 -22.29
CA LEU A 371 -9.26 -11.34 -22.20
C LEU A 371 -8.16 -10.67 -23.03
N LEU A 372 -7.09 -11.40 -23.35
CA LEU A 372 -5.89 -10.92 -24.03
C LEU A 372 -5.71 -11.64 -25.36
#